data_AF-A0A9P1JZU1-F1
#
_entry.id   AF-A0A9P1JZU1-F1
#
_cell.length_a   1.000
_cell.length_b   1.000
_cell.length_c   1.000
_cell.angle_alpha   90.00
_cell.angle_beta   90.00
_cell.angle_gamma   90.00
#
_symmetry.space_group_name_H-M   'P 1'
#
loop_
_entity.id
_entity.type
_entity.pdbx_description
1 polymer ?
#
loop_
_entity_poly.entity_id
_entity_poly.type
_entity_poly.pdbx_seq_one_letter_code
_entity_poly.pdbx_strand_id
1 'polypeptide(L)'
;MRAALEPPEEGVLIDGVYVLRPGAWKPPAIVAPDVRREAADALAALRSGTAPVSHDDAKRWVAHLANRCNGSQLPPETKLMGAVSDILNNGYPSALFTDPAVFDRVARKFRFWPGWAELSEALDAERTRLRDAWGRLSVLAKGGAPAPQRRRPQPEDDRDAGPRVMSETTEKLMADFWARNGGKPAQRNMGAPAVMNRGEG
;
A
#
# COMPACT_ATOMS: atom_id res chain seq x y z
N MET A 1 -14.26 4.37 -16.44
CA MET A 1 -13.23 4.75 -15.44
C MET A 1 -13.77 5.10 -14.05
N ARG A 2 -14.69 6.07 -13.87
CA ARG A 2 -15.23 6.48 -12.55
C ARG A 2 -15.73 5.33 -11.67
N ALA A 3 -16.55 4.44 -12.24
CA ALA A 3 -17.10 3.28 -11.53
C ALA A 3 -16.04 2.26 -11.06
N ALA A 4 -14.85 2.20 -11.69
CA ALA A 4 -13.77 1.31 -11.27
C ALA A 4 -12.94 1.88 -10.10
N LEU A 5 -13.12 3.18 -9.81
CA LEU A 5 -12.44 3.90 -8.74
C LEU A 5 -13.34 4.12 -7.52
N GLU A 6 -14.65 3.92 -7.64
CA GLU A 6 -15.57 4.00 -6.50
C GLU A 6 -15.46 2.73 -5.64
N PRO A 7 -15.46 2.85 -4.30
CA PRO A 7 -15.56 1.69 -3.43
C PRO A 7 -16.92 1.01 -3.70
N PRO A 8 -16.96 -0.31 -3.94
CA PRO A 8 -18.23 -1.02 -4.12
C PRO A 8 -19.07 -0.89 -2.86
N GLU A 9 -20.38 -0.71 -2.98
CA GLU A 9 -21.28 -0.73 -1.83
C GLU A 9 -21.48 -2.19 -1.38
N GLU A 10 -20.95 -2.55 -0.20
CA GLU A 10 -21.24 -3.81 0.47
C GLU A 10 -22.44 -3.62 1.40
N GLY A 11 -23.51 -4.37 1.14
CA GLY A 11 -24.65 -4.41 2.03
C GLY A 11 -24.31 -5.15 3.32
N VAL A 12 -24.41 -4.46 4.45
CA VAL A 12 -24.20 -5.01 5.79
C VAL A 12 -25.52 -4.94 6.54
N LEU A 13 -25.96 -6.07 7.10
CA LEU A 13 -27.13 -6.09 7.97
C LEU A 13 -26.72 -5.66 9.38
N ILE A 14 -27.30 -4.57 9.89
CA ILE A 14 -27.06 -4.06 11.25
C ILE A 14 -28.41 -3.87 11.91
N ASP A 15 -28.63 -4.54 13.05
CA ASP A 15 -29.87 -4.47 13.83
C ASP A 15 -31.15 -4.71 13.00
N GLY A 16 -31.07 -5.62 12.02
CA GLY A 16 -32.20 -5.97 11.14
C GLY A 16 -32.41 -4.99 9.98
N VAL A 17 -31.60 -3.94 9.84
CA VAL A 17 -31.64 -2.99 8.73
C VAL A 17 -30.49 -3.27 7.76
N TYR A 18 -30.80 -3.37 6.48
CA TYR A 18 -29.79 -3.51 5.42
C TYR A 18 -29.17 -2.14 5.13
N VAL A 19 -27.90 -1.96 5.45
CA VAL A 19 -27.16 -0.70 5.26
C VAL A 19 -26.05 -0.92 4.25
N LEU A 20 -26.06 -0.16 3.15
CA LEU A 20 -24.97 -0.15 2.18
C LEU A 20 -23.78 0.60 2.77
N ARG A 21 -22.66 -0.10 2.99
CA ARG A 21 -21.39 0.47 3.44
C ARG A 21 -20.38 0.47 2.30
N PRO A 22 -19.43 1.40 2.24
CA PRO A 22 -18.31 1.28 1.31
C PRO A 22 -17.51 0.03 1.66
N GLY A 23 -17.58 -0.98 0.81
CA GLY A 23 -16.84 -2.23 0.91
C GLY A 23 -15.37 -2.08 0.53
N ALA A 24 -14.56 -3.07 0.89
CA ALA A 24 -13.16 -3.10 0.51
C ALA A 24 -13.03 -3.21 -1.01
N TRP A 25 -12.39 -2.23 -1.65
CA TRP A 25 -12.13 -2.29 -3.09
C TRP A 25 -11.29 -3.53 -3.42
N LYS A 26 -11.82 -4.41 -4.27
CA LYS A 26 -11.13 -5.61 -4.75
C LYS A 26 -10.57 -5.34 -6.15
N PRO A 27 -9.26 -5.48 -6.37
CA PRO A 27 -8.70 -5.28 -7.69
C PRO A 27 -9.24 -6.31 -8.68
N PRO A 28 -9.60 -5.90 -9.92
CA PRO A 28 -10.04 -6.84 -10.95
C PRO A 28 -8.91 -7.82 -11.31
N ALA A 29 -9.26 -9.07 -11.55
CA ALA A 29 -8.30 -10.12 -11.93
C ALA A 29 -7.76 -9.95 -13.35
N ILE A 30 -8.57 -9.37 -14.25
CA ILE A 30 -8.21 -9.09 -15.64
C ILE A 30 -8.65 -7.66 -15.93
N VAL A 31 -7.73 -6.83 -16.42
CA VAL A 31 -8.01 -5.45 -16.86
C VAL A 31 -7.82 -5.35 -18.36
N ALA A 32 -8.86 -4.90 -19.07
CA ALA A 32 -8.81 -4.68 -20.51
C ALA A 32 -7.70 -3.69 -20.90
N PRO A 33 -7.01 -3.86 -22.04
CA PRO A 33 -5.90 -3.00 -22.45
C PRO A 33 -6.24 -1.50 -22.48
N ASP A 34 -7.45 -1.14 -22.92
CA ASP A 34 -7.90 0.25 -22.95
C ASP A 34 -7.99 0.85 -21.55
N VAL A 35 -8.52 0.10 -20.58
CA VAL A 35 -8.60 0.54 -19.17
C VAL A 35 -7.21 0.68 -18.56
N ARG A 36 -6.25 -0.16 -18.95
CA ARG A 36 -4.85 -0.02 -18.50
C ARG A 36 -4.23 1.27 -19.01
N ARG A 37 -4.46 1.62 -20.29
CA ARG A 37 -3.98 2.88 -20.89
C ARG A 37 -4.62 4.09 -20.21
N GLU A 38 -5.95 4.09 -20.07
CA GLU A 38 -6.67 5.15 -19.34
C GLU A 38 -6.17 5.32 -17.90
N ALA A 39 -5.92 4.22 -17.20
CA ALA A 39 -5.37 4.26 -15.84
C ALA A 39 -3.95 4.81 -15.78
N ALA A 40 -3.10 4.49 -16.77
CA ALA A 40 -1.75 5.02 -16.87
C ALA A 40 -1.76 6.53 -17.15
N ASP A 41 -2.62 7.00 -18.06
CA ASP A 41 -2.78 8.42 -18.39
C ASP A 41 -3.28 9.21 -17.19
N ALA A 42 -4.29 8.70 -16.49
CA ALA A 42 -4.80 9.33 -15.27
C ALA A 42 -3.77 9.35 -14.14
N LEU A 43 -2.95 8.30 -14.01
CA LEU A 43 -1.87 8.25 -13.02
C LEU A 43 -0.75 9.24 -13.34
N ALA A 44 -0.44 9.44 -14.63
CA ALA A 44 0.49 10.47 -15.07
C ALA A 44 -0.04 11.88 -14.77
N ALA A 45 -1.33 12.14 -15.00
CA ALA A 45 -1.99 13.40 -14.67
C ALA A 45 -2.02 13.66 -13.15
N LEU A 46 -2.23 12.62 -12.34
CA LEU A 46 -2.16 12.73 -10.88
C LEU A 46 -0.73 13.02 -10.38
N ARG A 47 0.30 12.50 -11.07
CA ARG A 47 1.70 12.64 -10.66
C ARG A 47 2.16 14.08 -10.65
N SER A 48 1.74 14.89 -11.62
CA SER A 48 2.07 16.33 -11.66
C SER A 48 1.47 17.10 -10.47
N GLY A 49 0.38 16.61 -9.88
CA GLY A 49 -0.28 17.20 -8.71
C GLY A 49 0.21 16.70 -7.35
N THR A 50 1.25 15.85 -7.30
CA THR A 50 1.79 15.31 -6.03
C THR A 50 2.79 16.24 -5.34
N ALA A 51 3.28 17.25 -6.05
CA ALA A 51 4.17 18.25 -5.48
C ALA A 51 3.47 19.01 -4.33
N PRO A 52 4.22 19.53 -3.35
CA PRO A 52 3.66 20.43 -2.34
C PRO A 52 2.93 21.61 -2.99
N VAL A 53 1.82 22.02 -2.38
CA VAL A 53 1.07 23.20 -2.83
C VAL A 53 1.94 24.46 -2.78
N SER A 54 1.78 25.33 -3.78
CA SER A 54 2.44 26.63 -3.78
C SER A 54 1.78 27.57 -2.77
N HIS A 55 2.53 28.54 -2.25
CA HIS A 55 1.98 29.52 -1.33
C HIS A 55 0.84 30.36 -1.94
N ASP A 56 0.93 30.68 -3.23
CA ASP A 56 -0.10 31.45 -3.93
C ASP A 56 -1.38 30.63 -4.13
N ASP A 57 -1.27 29.34 -4.45
CA ASP A 57 -2.43 28.45 -4.58
C ASP A 57 -3.10 28.23 -3.21
N ALA A 58 -2.32 28.03 -2.15
CA ALA A 58 -2.85 27.91 -0.79
C ALA A 58 -3.59 29.20 -0.37
N LYS A 59 -3.02 30.38 -0.65
CA LYS A 59 -3.67 31.67 -0.39
C LYS A 59 -4.99 31.83 -1.13
N ARG A 60 -4.98 31.58 -2.44
CA ARG A 60 -6.19 31.67 -3.27
C ARG A 60 -7.25 30.73 -2.72
N TRP A 61 -6.89 29.48 -2.48
CA TRP A 61 -7.83 28.46 -1.99
C TRP A 61 -8.44 28.84 -0.64
N VAL A 62 -7.63 29.31 0.31
CA VAL A 62 -8.10 29.79 1.63
C VAL A 62 -9.04 30.99 1.48
N ALA A 63 -8.72 31.95 0.61
CA ALA A 63 -9.58 33.09 0.33
C ALA A 63 -10.92 32.66 -0.29
N HIS A 64 -10.89 31.72 -1.24
CA HIS A 64 -12.10 31.15 -1.84
C HIS A 64 -12.97 30.42 -0.81
N LEU A 65 -12.35 29.65 0.09
CA LEU A 65 -13.07 28.98 1.17
C LEU A 65 -13.70 30.01 2.12
N ALA A 66 -12.97 31.06 2.50
CA ALA A 66 -13.46 32.11 3.38
C ALA A 66 -14.67 32.84 2.78
N ASN A 67 -14.61 33.13 1.48
CA ASN A 67 -15.73 33.70 0.74
C ASN A 67 -16.93 32.75 0.69
N ARG A 68 -16.70 31.44 0.54
CA ARG A 68 -17.77 30.43 0.47
C ARG A 68 -18.46 30.18 1.80
N CYS A 69 -17.70 30.21 2.90
CA CYS A 69 -18.22 30.09 4.26
C CYS A 69 -18.86 31.38 4.79
N ASN A 70 -18.93 32.44 3.96
CA ASN A 70 -19.39 33.73 4.43
C ASN A 70 -20.93 33.81 4.42
N GLY A 71 -21.49 34.02 5.61
CA GLY A 71 -22.87 34.48 5.79
C GLY A 71 -22.99 36.00 5.84
N SER A 72 -22.00 36.70 6.41
CA SER A 72 -22.02 38.18 6.58
C SER A 72 -20.70 38.84 7.02
N GLN A 73 -19.71 38.12 7.57
CA GLN A 73 -18.42 38.67 7.97
C GLN A 73 -17.24 37.73 7.65
N LEU A 74 -16.20 38.27 7.02
CA LEU A 74 -14.96 37.55 6.73
C LEU A 74 -14.15 37.30 8.02
N PRO A 75 -13.45 36.15 8.11
CA PRO A 75 -12.50 35.90 9.18
C PRO A 75 -11.38 36.96 9.20
N PRO A 76 -10.80 37.27 10.37
CA PRO A 76 -9.61 38.11 10.45
C PRO A 76 -8.48 37.58 9.57
N GLU A 77 -7.72 38.47 8.95
CA GLU A 77 -6.59 38.13 8.07
C GLU A 77 -5.56 37.21 8.77
N THR A 78 -5.36 37.39 10.07
CA THR A 78 -4.48 36.53 10.88
C THR A 78 -4.90 35.06 10.87
N LYS A 79 -6.21 34.76 10.84
CA LYS A 79 -6.71 33.38 10.75
C LYS A 79 -6.52 32.80 9.35
N LEU A 80 -6.70 33.62 8.30
CA LEU A 80 -6.49 33.21 6.92
C LEU A 80 -5.02 32.90 6.67
N MET A 81 -4.12 33.79 7.10
CA MET A 81 -2.67 33.58 6.99
C MET A 81 -2.20 32.39 7.82
N GLY A 82 -2.75 32.19 9.02
CA GLY A 82 -2.49 31.00 9.84
C GLY A 82 -2.83 29.70 9.08
N ALA A 83 -4.04 29.62 8.50
CA ALA A 83 -4.46 28.45 7.72
C ALA A 83 -3.55 28.20 6.50
N VAL A 84 -3.09 29.25 5.81
CA VAL A 84 -2.12 29.13 4.71
C VAL A 84 -0.80 28.55 5.21
N SER A 85 -0.26 29.10 6.31
CA SER A 85 0.97 28.58 6.91
C SER A 85 0.83 27.12 7.33
N ASP A 86 -0.29 26.75 7.95
CA ASP A 86 -0.54 25.38 8.39
C ASP A 86 -0.66 24.42 7.19
N ILE A 87 -1.33 24.81 6.10
CA ILE A 87 -1.39 24.04 4.84
C ILE A 87 0.01 23.75 4.30
N LEU A 88 0.87 24.76 4.25
CA LEU A 88 2.23 24.64 3.72
C LEU A 88 3.11 23.78 4.62
N ASN A 89 3.03 23.98 5.94
CA ASN A 89 3.81 23.23 6.93
C ASN A 89 3.43 21.75 6.97
N ASN A 90 2.16 21.41 6.72
CA ASN A 90 1.69 20.02 6.67
C ASN A 90 1.97 19.33 5.33
N GLY A 91 2.50 20.04 4.33
CA GLY A 91 2.96 19.45 3.07
C GLY A 91 1.84 18.83 2.24
N TYR A 92 0.64 19.43 2.24
CA TYR A 92 -0.45 18.90 1.43
C TYR A 92 -0.15 18.98 -0.08
N PRO A 93 -0.57 17.97 -0.87
CA PRO A 93 -0.30 17.94 -2.31
C PRO A 93 -1.13 19.00 -3.04
N SER A 94 -0.54 19.61 -4.06
CA SER A 94 -1.15 20.68 -4.86
C SER A 94 -2.48 20.28 -5.51
N ALA A 95 -2.64 19.00 -5.87
CA ALA A 95 -3.88 18.46 -6.42
C ALA A 95 -5.13 18.74 -5.56
N LEU A 96 -4.99 18.85 -4.24
CA LEU A 96 -6.12 19.16 -3.36
C LEU A 96 -6.62 20.60 -3.48
N PHE A 97 -5.76 21.50 -3.95
CA PHE A 97 -6.03 22.94 -3.99
C PHE A 97 -6.30 23.45 -5.41
N THR A 98 -5.90 22.68 -6.43
CA THR A 98 -6.14 23.03 -7.84
C THR A 98 -7.38 22.36 -8.43
N ASP A 99 -7.84 21.24 -7.86
CA ASP A 99 -9.04 20.54 -8.33
C ASP A 99 -10.33 21.20 -7.77
N PRO A 100 -11.19 21.80 -8.61
CA PRO A 100 -12.45 22.40 -8.18
C PRO A 100 -13.41 21.40 -7.52
N ALA A 101 -13.38 20.13 -7.92
CA ALA A 101 -14.25 19.11 -7.33
C ALA A 101 -13.82 18.75 -5.91
N VAL A 102 -12.52 18.80 -5.61
CA VAL A 102 -12.01 18.65 -4.23
C VAL A 102 -12.45 19.85 -3.40
N PHE A 103 -12.27 21.07 -3.90
CA PHE A 103 -12.71 22.29 -3.22
C PHE A 103 -14.19 22.21 -2.84
N ASP A 104 -15.07 21.85 -3.78
CA ASP A 104 -16.51 21.74 -3.52
C ASP A 104 -16.84 20.72 -2.44
N ARG A 105 -16.17 19.57 -2.41
CA ARG A 105 -16.39 18.54 -1.38
C ARG A 105 -15.96 19.01 0.01
N VAL A 106 -14.86 19.74 0.10
CA VAL A 106 -14.36 20.29 1.36
C VAL A 106 -15.26 21.44 1.81
N ALA A 107 -15.52 22.41 0.95
CA ALA A 107 -16.27 23.62 1.27
C ALA A 107 -17.71 23.33 1.71
N ARG A 108 -18.36 22.30 1.15
CA ARG A 108 -19.72 21.89 1.55
C ARG A 108 -19.83 21.41 2.99
N LYS A 109 -18.73 21.03 3.63
CA LYS A 109 -18.73 20.62 5.05
C LYS A 109 -18.86 21.80 6.00
N PHE A 110 -18.60 23.03 5.52
CA PHE A 110 -18.44 24.19 6.37
C PHE A 110 -19.44 25.28 6.00
N ARG A 111 -20.37 25.55 6.92
CA ARG A 111 -21.27 26.70 6.82
C ARG A 111 -20.61 27.99 7.29
N PHE A 112 -19.71 27.90 8.27
CA PHE A 112 -18.93 28.99 8.83
C PHE A 112 -17.45 28.67 8.71
N TRP A 113 -16.59 29.69 8.89
CA TRP A 113 -15.15 29.49 8.83
C TRP A 113 -14.69 28.48 9.91
N PRO A 114 -14.09 27.34 9.50
CA PRO A 114 -13.72 26.28 10.44
C PRO A 114 -12.49 26.63 11.28
N GLY A 115 -12.35 25.95 12.41
CA GLY A 115 -11.07 25.88 13.11
C GLY A 115 -10.04 25.05 12.31
N TRP A 116 -8.75 25.22 12.59
CA TRP A 116 -7.71 24.44 11.90
C TRP A 116 -7.89 22.93 12.07
N ALA A 117 -8.29 22.46 13.27
CA ALA A 117 -8.53 21.04 13.52
C ALA A 117 -9.58 20.46 12.55
N GLU A 118 -10.71 21.13 12.38
CA GLU A 118 -11.80 20.70 11.48
C GLU A 118 -11.37 20.77 10.01
N LEU A 119 -10.65 21.83 9.63
CA LEU A 119 -10.14 22.00 8.28
C LEU A 119 -9.12 20.91 7.93
N SER A 120 -8.18 20.63 8.84
CA SER A 120 -7.15 19.61 8.67
C SER A 120 -7.75 18.21 8.54
N GLU A 121 -8.79 17.88 9.30
CA GLU A 121 -9.51 16.61 9.19
C GLU A 121 -10.18 16.49 7.80
N ALA A 122 -10.81 17.56 7.31
CA ALA A 122 -11.41 17.55 5.99
C ALA A 122 -10.37 17.40 4.87
N LEU A 123 -9.23 18.08 4.98
CA LEU A 123 -8.11 17.96 4.04
C LEU A 123 -7.46 16.57 4.10
N ASP A 124 -7.34 15.99 5.29
CA ASP A 124 -6.79 14.64 5.50
C ASP A 124 -7.67 13.55 4.90
N ALA A 125 -8.99 13.72 4.98
CA ALA A 125 -9.94 12.84 4.31
C ALA A 125 -9.73 12.86 2.78
N GLU A 126 -9.55 14.05 2.18
CA GLU A 126 -9.29 14.16 0.73
C GLU A 126 -7.89 13.67 0.37
N ARG A 127 -6.88 13.92 1.20
CA ARG A 127 -5.52 13.36 1.03
C ARG A 127 -5.55 11.83 1.02
N THR A 128 -6.36 11.23 1.88
CA THR A 128 -6.56 9.77 1.92
C THR A 128 -7.26 9.27 0.66
N ARG A 129 -8.34 9.95 0.22
CA ARG A 129 -9.03 9.63 -1.05
C ARG A 129 -8.10 9.69 -2.25
N LEU A 130 -7.24 10.72 -2.32
CA LEU A 130 -6.26 10.88 -3.38
C LEU A 130 -5.24 9.73 -3.37
N ARG A 131 -4.77 9.33 -2.19
CA ARG A 131 -3.86 8.19 -2.01
C ARG A 131 -4.51 6.87 -2.42
N ASP A 132 -5.78 6.66 -2.07
CA ASP A 132 -6.53 5.47 -2.45
C ASP A 132 -6.76 5.42 -3.96
N ALA A 133 -7.15 6.54 -4.57
CA ALA A 133 -7.29 6.66 -6.02
C ALA A 133 -5.96 6.35 -6.73
N TRP A 134 -4.85 6.89 -6.22
CA TRP A 134 -3.52 6.57 -6.72
C TRP A 134 -3.21 5.07 -6.64
N GLY A 135 -3.49 4.45 -5.49
CA GLY A 135 -3.30 3.01 -5.28
C GLY A 135 -4.10 2.18 -6.28
N ARG A 136 -5.40 2.49 -6.44
CA ARG A 136 -6.30 1.81 -7.38
C ARG A 136 -5.85 1.96 -8.83
N LEU A 137 -5.51 3.18 -9.25
CA LEU A 137 -4.99 3.46 -10.60
C LEU A 137 -3.67 2.74 -10.87
N SER A 138 -2.78 2.69 -9.88
CA SER A 138 -1.50 1.97 -10.01
C SER A 138 -1.73 0.47 -10.26
N VAL A 139 -2.69 -0.13 -9.56
CA VAL A 139 -3.04 -1.55 -9.76
C VAL A 139 -3.69 -1.76 -11.13
N LEU A 140 -4.61 -0.89 -11.54
CA LEU A 140 -5.25 -0.98 -12.86
C LEU A 140 -4.24 -0.81 -14.01
N ALA A 141 -3.33 0.17 -13.93
CA ALA A 141 -2.28 0.38 -14.93
C ALA A 141 -1.35 -0.84 -15.06
N LYS A 142 -1.06 -1.52 -13.94
CA LYS A 142 -0.27 -2.77 -13.90
C LYS A 142 -1.02 -3.99 -14.45
N GLY A 143 -2.32 -3.90 -14.68
CA GLY A 143 -3.13 -4.95 -15.27
C GLY A 143 -4.03 -5.71 -14.31
N GLY A 144 -4.23 -5.23 -13.09
CA GLY A 144 -5.11 -5.83 -12.10
C GLY A 144 -4.39 -6.42 -10.89
N ALA A 145 -5.09 -7.26 -10.12
CA ALA A 145 -4.50 -7.96 -8.99
C ALA A 145 -3.26 -8.74 -9.45
N PRO A 146 -2.13 -8.70 -8.71
CA PRO A 146 -1.07 -9.68 -8.96
C PRO A 146 -1.73 -11.06 -8.87
N ALA A 147 -1.62 -11.86 -9.94
CA ALA A 147 -2.10 -13.23 -9.93
C ALA A 147 -1.60 -13.86 -8.62
N PRO A 148 -2.46 -14.57 -7.86
CA PRO A 148 -2.04 -15.16 -6.60
C PRO A 148 -0.76 -15.92 -6.91
N GLN A 149 0.35 -15.44 -6.35
CA GLN A 149 1.61 -16.15 -6.46
C GLN A 149 1.28 -17.51 -5.89
N ARG A 150 1.13 -18.52 -6.77
CA ARG A 150 1.17 -19.91 -6.35
C ARG A 150 2.49 -19.97 -5.61
N ARG A 151 2.42 -19.98 -4.28
CA ARG A 151 3.61 -20.17 -3.45
C ARG A 151 4.25 -21.39 -4.09
N ARG A 152 5.43 -21.21 -4.70
CA ARG A 152 6.26 -22.35 -5.05
C ARG A 152 6.28 -23.17 -3.75
N PRO A 153 5.94 -24.47 -3.76
CA PRO A 153 6.15 -25.29 -2.59
C PRO A 153 7.58 -25.00 -2.13
N GLN A 154 7.67 -24.37 -0.98
CA GLN A 154 8.93 -24.09 -0.33
C GLN A 154 9.55 -25.47 -0.16
N PRO A 155 10.78 -25.73 -0.63
CA PRO A 155 11.46 -26.97 -0.29
C PRO A 155 11.43 -27.08 1.24
N GLU A 156 10.65 -28.02 1.76
CA GLU A 156 10.70 -28.41 3.17
C GLU A 156 12.02 -29.14 3.37
N ASP A 157 13.13 -28.41 3.43
CA ASP A 157 14.46 -29.02 3.51
C ASP A 157 15.30 -28.47 4.67
N ASP A 158 14.62 -27.98 5.72
CA ASP A 158 15.24 -27.66 7.02
C ASP A 158 14.25 -27.97 8.17
N ARG A 159 13.68 -29.17 8.17
CA ARG A 159 13.23 -29.79 9.42
C ARG A 159 14.26 -30.84 9.81
N ASP A 160 14.85 -30.63 10.98
CA ASP A 160 15.78 -31.53 11.65
C ASP A 160 15.43 -33.00 11.39
N ALA A 161 16.18 -33.61 10.48
CA ALA A 161 16.15 -35.05 10.30
C ALA A 161 16.79 -35.64 11.55
N GLY A 162 15.96 -36.05 12.52
CA GLY A 162 16.36 -36.94 13.59
C GLY A 162 17.11 -38.18 13.04
N PRO A 163 17.78 -38.97 13.91
CA PRO A 163 18.65 -40.05 13.47
C PRO A 163 17.91 -40.98 12.50
N ARG A 164 18.31 -40.94 11.22
CA ARG A 164 17.72 -41.73 10.14
C ARG A 164 18.11 -43.18 10.35
N VAL A 165 17.28 -43.95 11.03
CA VAL A 165 17.35 -45.42 11.00
C VAL A 165 16.96 -45.83 9.58
N MET A 166 17.89 -46.44 8.84
CA MET A 166 17.59 -46.93 7.49
C MET A 166 16.56 -48.05 7.58
N SER A 167 15.56 -48.04 6.70
CA SER A 167 14.64 -49.17 6.60
C SER A 167 15.39 -50.40 6.08
N GLU A 168 15.02 -51.60 6.55
CA GLU A 168 15.63 -52.88 6.14
C GLU A 168 15.68 -53.03 4.60
N THR A 169 14.66 -52.51 3.92
CA THR A 169 14.56 -52.50 2.46
C THR A 169 15.67 -51.65 1.82
N THR A 170 15.99 -50.51 2.42
CA THR A 170 17.05 -49.61 1.97
C THR A 170 18.44 -50.21 2.24
N GLU A 171 18.61 -50.88 3.37
CA GLU A 171 19.86 -51.57 3.69
C GLU A 171 20.17 -52.69 2.72
N LYS A 172 19.16 -53.48 2.34
CA LYS A 172 19.29 -54.57 1.39
C LYS A 172 19.65 -54.07 -0.02
N LEU A 173 19.01 -53.00 -0.48
CA LEU A 173 19.34 -52.35 -1.75
C LEU A 173 20.77 -51.82 -1.79
N MET A 174 21.23 -51.21 -0.69
CA MET A 174 22.60 -50.73 -0.57
C MET A 174 23.60 -51.89 -0.54
N ALA A 175 23.31 -52.97 0.20
CA ALA A 175 24.16 -54.17 0.24
C ALA A 175 24.32 -54.80 -1.15
N ASP A 176 23.22 -54.96 -1.89
CA ASP A 176 23.24 -55.49 -3.25
C ASP A 176 24.01 -54.57 -4.22
N PHE A 177 23.83 -53.26 -4.08
CA PHE A 177 24.56 -52.28 -4.89
C PHE A 177 26.08 -52.37 -4.67
N TRP A 178 26.53 -52.46 -3.42
CA TRP A 178 27.96 -52.56 -3.11
C TRP A 178 28.56 -53.92 -3.43
N ALA A 179 27.79 -55.00 -3.29
CA ALA A 179 28.21 -56.34 -3.70
C ALA A 179 28.45 -56.41 -5.23
N ARG A 180 27.65 -55.68 -6.03
CA ARG A 180 27.80 -55.62 -7.48
C ARG A 180 28.91 -54.67 -7.96
N ASN A 181 29.25 -53.66 -7.17
CA ASN A 181 30.16 -52.58 -7.58
C ASN A 181 31.52 -52.58 -6.87
N GLY A 182 31.96 -53.72 -6.34
CA GLY A 182 33.33 -53.89 -5.84
C GLY A 182 33.57 -53.47 -4.38
N GLY A 183 32.53 -53.40 -3.56
CA GLY A 183 32.63 -53.20 -2.11
C GLY A 183 32.35 -51.76 -1.64
N LYS A 184 32.01 -51.62 -0.34
CA LYS A 184 31.72 -50.32 0.28
C LYS A 184 32.99 -49.47 0.40
N PRO A 185 32.92 -48.14 0.18
CA PRO A 185 34.03 -47.24 0.42
C PRO A 185 34.41 -47.27 1.90
N ALA A 186 35.71 -47.35 2.18
CA ALA A 186 36.24 -47.31 3.54
C ALA A 186 35.81 -46.01 4.23
N GLN A 187 35.18 -46.12 5.40
CA GLN A 187 34.88 -44.95 6.22
C GLN A 187 36.19 -44.29 6.61
N ARG A 188 36.40 -43.07 6.10
CA ARG A 188 37.52 -42.23 6.49
C ARG A 188 37.29 -41.82 7.94
N ASN A 189 38.02 -42.45 8.87
CA ASN A 189 38.03 -42.08 10.28
C ASN A 189 38.41 -40.60 10.41
N MET A 190 37.42 -39.72 10.58
CA MET A 190 37.60 -38.35 11.07
C MET A 190 37.74 -38.42 12.59
N GLY A 191 38.84 -39.02 13.04
CA GLY A 191 39.21 -39.10 14.45
C GLY A 191 40.37 -38.14 14.76
N ALA A 192 40.04 -37.02 15.41
CA ALA A 192 40.80 -36.34 16.47
C ALA A 192 40.76 -34.80 16.34
N PRO A 193 40.34 -34.05 17.38
CA PRO A 193 40.51 -32.61 17.46
C PRO A 193 41.97 -32.27 17.78
N ALA A 194 42.62 -31.46 16.95
CA ALA A 194 43.95 -30.93 17.25
C ALA A 194 43.83 -29.83 18.32
N VAL A 195 44.28 -30.15 19.53
CA VAL A 195 44.47 -29.22 20.65
C VAL A 195 45.86 -28.58 20.55
N MET A 196 45.86 -27.24 20.57
CA MET A 196 46.89 -26.26 21.00
C MET A 196 48.38 -26.61 20.95
N ASN A 197 49.17 -25.74 20.31
CA ASN A 197 50.29 -25.11 21.03
C ASN A 197 50.62 -23.72 20.46
N ARG A 198 50.33 -22.66 21.24
CA ARG A 198 50.78 -21.29 21.00
C ARG A 198 51.86 -21.03 22.04
N GLY A 199 53.12 -21.26 21.64
CA GLY A 199 54.31 -20.91 22.40
C GLY A 199 54.95 -19.65 21.82
N GLU A 200 55.44 -18.83 22.72
CA GLU A 200 55.96 -17.47 22.62
C GLU A 200 57.09 -17.23 21.60
N GLY A 201 57.21 -15.97 21.19
CA GLY A 201 58.32 -15.35 20.46
C GLY A 201 58.07 -13.86 20.30
#